data_AF-A0A651HDY6-F1
#
_entry.id   AF-A0A651HDY6-F1
#
_cell.length_a   1.000
_cell.length_b   1.000
_cell.length_c   1.000
_cell.angle_alpha   90.00
_cell.angle_beta   90.00
_cell.angle_gamma   90.00
#
_symmetry.space_group_name_H-M   'P 1'
#
loop_
_entity.id
_entity.type
_entity.pdbx_description
1 polymer ?
#
loop_
_entity_poly.entity_id
_entity_poly.type
_entity_poly.pdbx_seq_one_letter_code
_entity_poly.pdbx_strand_id
1 'polypeptide(L)'
;MVTSFKYRLHPVGMVTAGLVPHPCERAVEVLSFCRDLTRDLPDEVVAFGGLVHAPDGSGEKPAAIVFHDCCPPGTEDAVVNVVKAFAPPVLDVIQPMLYPAANEMLDGGYPKGALN
;
A
#
# COMPACT_ATOMS: atom_id res chain seq x y z
N MET A 1 22.45 -23.91 8.50
CA MET A 1 22.46 -22.61 9.19
C MET A 1 23.16 -21.61 8.29
N VAL A 2 22.47 -20.54 7.87
CA VAL A 2 23.09 -19.41 7.15
C VAL A 2 23.40 -18.33 8.18
N THR A 3 24.64 -17.84 8.21
CA THR A 3 25.11 -16.86 9.22
C THR A 3 25.31 -15.46 8.68
N SER A 4 25.23 -15.28 7.35
CA SER A 4 25.36 -13.97 6.72
C SER A 4 24.66 -13.96 5.37
N PHE A 5 24.25 -12.76 4.96
CA PHE A 5 23.68 -12.48 3.65
C PHE A 5 24.45 -11.31 3.02
N LYS A 6 24.62 -11.36 1.71
CA LYS A 6 25.16 -10.25 0.92
C LYS A 6 24.15 -9.90 -0.16
N TYR A 7 23.80 -8.62 -0.25
CA TYR A 7 22.80 -8.13 -1.18
C TYR A 7 23.43 -7.14 -2.15
N ARG A 8 22.96 -7.16 -3.39
CA ARG A 8 23.19 -6.06 -4.33
C ARG A 8 22.13 -5.00 -4.07
N LEU A 9 22.55 -3.75 -3.89
CA LEU A 9 21.64 -2.62 -3.65
C LEU A 9 21.26 -1.94 -4.97
N HIS A 10 20.08 -1.37 -4.99
CA HIS A 10 19.56 -0.55 -6.07
C HIS A 10 19.32 0.87 -5.54
N PRO A 11 19.63 1.93 -6.30
CA PRO A 11 19.34 3.30 -5.89
C PRO A 11 17.82 3.52 -5.95
N VAL A 12 17.18 3.60 -4.79
CA VAL A 12 15.75 3.95 -4.65
C VAL A 12 15.66 5.18 -3.77
N GLY A 13 15.07 6.25 -4.31
CA GLY A 13 14.95 7.54 -3.64
C GLY A 13 13.52 7.83 -3.20
N MET A 14 12.92 8.83 -3.84
CA MET A 14 11.50 9.13 -3.69
C MET A 14 10.67 8.13 -4.50
N VAL A 15 9.53 7.75 -3.95
CA VAL A 15 8.53 6.84 -4.52
C VAL A 15 7.15 7.45 -4.28
N THR A 16 6.14 7.04 -5.05
CA THR A 16 4.74 7.39 -4.74
C THR A 16 4.10 6.20 -4.05
N ALA A 17 3.70 6.36 -2.78
CA ALA A 17 3.18 5.27 -1.98
C ALA A 17 2.07 5.74 -1.03
N GLY A 18 1.27 4.81 -0.53
CA GLY A 18 0.24 5.05 0.46
C GLY A 18 -0.83 3.98 0.43
N LEU A 19 -2.00 4.30 0.98
CA LEU A 19 -3.14 3.41 0.94
C LEU A 19 -4.45 4.17 0.76
N VAL A 20 -5.47 3.45 0.31
CA VAL A 20 -6.82 3.96 0.16
C VAL A 20 -7.75 3.05 0.97
N PRO A 21 -8.13 3.44 2.21
CA PRO A 21 -9.02 2.67 3.05
C PRO A 21 -10.49 2.91 2.68
N HIS A 22 -11.26 1.83 2.76
CA HIS A 22 -12.69 1.75 2.58
C HIS A 22 -13.32 1.04 3.79
N PRO A 23 -14.63 1.23 4.02
CA PRO A 23 -15.35 0.50 5.06
C PRO A 23 -15.20 -1.02 4.92
N CYS A 24 -15.11 -1.73 6.04
CA CYS A 24 -14.88 -3.19 6.07
C CYS A 24 -15.98 -3.98 5.34
N GLU A 25 -17.21 -3.44 5.31
CA GLU A 25 -18.35 -4.01 4.60
C GLU A 25 -18.08 -4.20 3.11
N ARG A 26 -17.14 -3.43 2.54
CA ARG A 26 -16.75 -3.49 1.13
C ARG A 26 -15.49 -4.30 0.88
N ALA A 27 -14.98 -5.04 1.88
CA ALA A 27 -13.75 -5.81 1.76
C ALA A 27 -13.74 -6.75 0.54
N VAL A 28 -14.84 -7.42 0.25
CA VAL A 28 -14.94 -8.32 -0.93
C VAL A 28 -14.75 -7.56 -2.24
N GLU A 29 -15.36 -6.38 -2.36
CA GLU A 29 -15.22 -5.53 -3.55
C GLU A 29 -13.78 -5.02 -3.68
N VAL A 30 -13.21 -4.51 -2.59
CA VAL A 30 -11.83 -3.99 -2.53
C VAL A 30 -10.82 -5.06 -2.93
N LEU A 31 -10.93 -6.26 -2.36
CA LEU A 31 -10.02 -7.37 -2.64
C LEU A 31 -10.21 -7.92 -4.06
N SER A 32 -11.44 -7.94 -4.58
CA SER A 32 -11.71 -8.33 -5.97
C SER A 32 -11.12 -7.33 -6.97
N PHE A 33 -11.29 -6.03 -6.69
CA PHE A 33 -10.68 -4.97 -7.48
C PHE A 33 -9.15 -5.06 -7.44
N CYS A 34 -8.55 -5.26 -6.27
CA CYS A 34 -7.11 -5.41 -6.16
C CYS A 34 -6.59 -6.59 -6.99
N ARG A 35 -7.28 -7.74 -6.97
CA ARG A 35 -6.92 -8.91 -7.79
C ARG A 35 -6.96 -8.60 -9.27
N ASP A 36 -7.96 -7.85 -9.72
CA ASP A 36 -8.12 -7.53 -11.14
C ASP A 36 -7.13 -6.45 -11.58
N LEU A 37 -6.89 -5.45 -10.73
CA LEU A 37 -5.87 -4.40 -10.93
C LEU A 37 -4.47 -4.98 -11.08
N THR A 38 -4.06 -5.90 -10.19
CA THR A 38 -2.68 -6.41 -10.13
C THR A 38 -2.29 -7.30 -11.29
N ARG A 39 -3.24 -7.74 -12.12
CA ARG A 39 -2.98 -8.60 -13.28
C ARG A 39 -2.13 -7.91 -14.34
N ASP A 40 -2.33 -6.61 -14.51
CA ASP A 40 -1.78 -5.84 -15.64
C ASP A 40 -0.90 -4.68 -15.16
N LEU A 41 -0.42 -4.72 -13.91
CA LEU A 41 0.49 -3.69 -13.39
C LEU A 41 1.87 -3.78 -14.06
N PRO A 42 2.52 -2.64 -14.32
CA PRO A 42 3.93 -2.61 -14.70
C PRO A 42 4.82 -3.07 -13.54
N ASP A 43 6.03 -3.54 -13.84
CA ASP A 43 6.97 -4.11 -12.86
C ASP A 43 7.35 -3.11 -11.74
N GLU A 44 7.30 -1.81 -12.03
CA GLU A 44 7.63 -0.73 -11.10
C GLU A 44 6.55 -0.47 -10.05
N VAL A 45 5.34 -1.00 -10.26
CA VAL A 45 4.15 -0.73 -9.44
C VAL A 45 3.71 -1.99 -8.72
N VAL A 46 3.53 -1.88 -7.41
CA VAL A 46 2.88 -2.90 -6.61
C VAL A 46 1.63 -2.34 -5.94
N ALA A 47 0.56 -3.13 -5.98
CA ALA A 47 -0.64 -2.88 -5.19
C ALA A 47 -1.03 -4.17 -4.48
N PHE A 48 -1.49 -4.06 -3.24
CA PHE A 48 -2.04 -5.19 -2.50
C PHE A 48 -3.21 -4.79 -1.63
N GLY A 49 -4.19 -5.67 -1.56
CA GLY A 49 -5.40 -5.49 -0.76
C GLY A 49 -5.23 -6.14 0.60
N GLY A 50 -5.70 -5.48 1.66
CA GLY A 50 -5.64 -6.02 3.01
C GLY A 50 -6.64 -5.39 3.97
N LEU A 51 -6.90 -6.07 5.07
CA LEU A 51 -7.56 -5.47 6.24
C LEU A 51 -6.48 -4.84 7.10
N VAL A 52 -6.54 -3.51 7.26
CA VAL A 52 -5.53 -2.73 7.99
C VAL A 52 -6.08 -2.23 9.33
N HIS A 53 -5.27 -1.49 10.08
CA HIS A 53 -5.66 -0.92 11.37
C HIS A 53 -5.98 0.55 11.20
N ALA A 54 -7.14 1.00 11.67
CA ALA A 54 -7.43 2.43 11.74
C ALA A 54 -6.43 3.13 12.68
N PRO A 55 -5.81 4.26 12.28
CA PRO A 55 -4.77 4.92 13.07
C PRO A 55 -5.32 5.68 14.29
N ASP A 56 -6.64 5.81 14.41
CA ASP A 56 -7.33 6.55 15.47
C ASP A 56 -7.51 5.73 16.77
N GLY A 57 -7.04 4.48 16.79
CA GLY A 57 -7.16 3.60 17.96
C GLY A 57 -8.57 3.06 18.21
N SER A 58 -9.51 3.24 17.27
CA SER A 58 -10.89 2.72 17.36
C SER A 58 -10.97 1.19 17.39
N GLY A 59 -9.93 0.50 16.88
CA GLY A 59 -9.92 -0.95 16.68
C GLY A 59 -10.55 -1.37 15.35
N GLU A 60 -11.07 -0.42 14.57
CA GLU A 60 -11.65 -0.68 13.24
C GLU A 60 -10.64 -1.32 12.28
N LYS A 61 -11.17 -2.19 11.41
CA LYS A 61 -10.42 -2.94 10.40
C LYS A 61 -10.86 -2.58 8.99
N PRO A 62 -10.53 -1.36 8.48
CA PRO A 62 -10.90 -1.00 7.12
C PRO A 62 -10.20 -1.90 6.10
N ALA A 63 -10.88 -2.14 4.99
CA ALA A 63 -10.28 -2.76 3.82
C ALA A 63 -9.53 -1.69 3.03
N ALA A 64 -8.28 -1.92 2.66
CA ALA A 64 -7.47 -0.94 1.95
C ALA A 64 -6.77 -1.56 0.74
N ILE A 65 -6.55 -0.72 -0.27
CA ILE A 65 -5.54 -0.96 -1.30
C ILE A 65 -4.29 -0.20 -0.88
N VAL A 66 -3.22 -0.91 -0.60
CA VAL A 66 -1.89 -0.34 -0.37
C VAL A 66 -1.18 -0.28 -1.72
N PHE A 67 -0.60 0.86 -2.05
CA PHE A 67 -0.03 1.18 -3.35
C PHE A 67 1.42 1.65 -3.17
N HIS A 68 2.28 1.23 -4.09
CA HIS A 68 3.66 1.68 -4.15
C HIS A 68 4.16 1.69 -5.60
N ASP A 69 4.70 2.81 -6.04
CA ASP A 69 5.28 3.02 -7.36
C ASP A 69 6.72 3.52 -7.22
N CYS A 70 7.66 2.75 -7.76
CA CYS A 70 9.09 3.06 -7.74
C CYS A 70 9.53 4.05 -8.83
N CYS A 71 8.63 4.48 -9.71
CA CYS A 71 8.92 5.49 -10.72
C CYS A 71 9.17 6.87 -10.06
N PRO A 72 9.87 7.79 -10.75
CA PRO A 72 10.00 9.17 -10.28
C PRO A 72 8.62 9.79 -10.01
N PRO A 73 8.42 10.47 -8.85
CA PRO A 73 7.14 11.11 -8.56
C PRO A 73 6.70 12.10 -9.63
N GLY A 74 5.39 12.14 -9.89
CA GLY A 74 4.76 12.88 -10.98
C GLY A 74 4.61 12.10 -12.28
N THR A 75 4.81 10.78 -12.28
CA THR A 75 4.65 9.89 -13.45
C THR A 75 3.60 8.78 -13.25
N GLU A 76 3.07 8.65 -12.03
CA GLU A 76 2.14 7.61 -11.55
C GLU A 76 0.70 7.69 -12.09
N ASP A 77 0.43 8.66 -12.97
CA ASP A 77 -0.92 9.16 -13.24
C ASP A 77 -1.93 8.10 -13.66
N ALA A 78 -1.55 7.06 -14.41
CA ALA A 78 -2.53 6.11 -14.92
C ALA A 78 -3.06 5.17 -13.81
N VAL A 79 -2.17 4.50 -13.08
CA VAL A 79 -2.57 3.46 -12.12
C VAL A 79 -3.11 4.10 -10.84
N VAL A 80 -2.47 5.16 -10.36
CA VAL A 80 -2.88 5.81 -9.12
C VAL A 80 -4.30 6.37 -9.24
N ASN A 81 -4.66 6.91 -10.41
CA ASN A 81 -6.00 7.43 -10.65
C ASN A 81 -7.06 6.32 -10.71
N VAL A 82 -6.72 5.14 -11.26
CA VAL A 82 -7.61 3.97 -11.24
C VAL A 82 -7.88 3.52 -9.81
N VAL A 83 -6.84 3.46 -8.96
CA VAL A 83 -6.98 3.14 -7.52
C VAL A 83 -7.86 4.16 -6.81
N LYS A 84 -7.61 5.47 -7.02
CA LYS A 84 -8.37 6.55 -6.38
C LYS A 84 -9.83 6.65 -6.87
N ALA A 85 -10.11 6.23 -8.11
CA ALA A 85 -11.44 6.28 -8.71
C ALA A 85 -12.33 5.07 -8.36
N PHE A 86 -11.76 3.99 -7.82
CA PHE A 86 -12.50 2.76 -7.52
C PHE A 86 -13.73 3.00 -6.63
N ALA A 87 -13.60 3.89 -5.64
CA ALA A 87 -14.68 4.26 -4.75
C ALA A 87 -14.34 5.52 -3.94
N PRO A 88 -15.34 6.22 -3.38
CA PRO A 88 -15.09 7.29 -2.41
C PRO A 88 -14.20 6.75 -1.28
N PRO A 89 -12.95 7.23 -1.17
CA PRO A 89 -12.05 6.75 -0.14
C PRO A 89 -12.43 7.39 1.20
N VAL A 90 -12.22 6.67 2.30
CA VAL A 90 -12.32 7.28 3.64
C VAL A 90 -11.22 8.34 3.80
N LEU A 91 -10.05 8.06 3.23
CA LEU A 91 -8.90 8.96 3.19
C LEU A 91 -8.02 8.60 1.97
N ASP A 92 -7.57 9.57 1.20
CA ASP A 92 -6.51 9.36 0.21
C ASP A 92 -5.18 9.76 0.82
N VAL A 93 -4.30 8.79 1.11
CA VAL A 93 -2.95 9.05 1.63
C VAL A 93 -1.84 8.67 0.65
N ILE A 94 -2.16 8.42 -0.63
CA ILE A 94 -1.13 8.16 -1.64
C ILE A 94 -0.42 9.46 -1.99
N GLN A 95 0.88 9.50 -1.72
CA GLN A 95 1.72 10.69 -1.91
C GLN A 95 3.19 10.32 -2.16
N PRO A 96 4.00 11.25 -2.69
CA PRO A 96 5.44 11.08 -2.76
C PRO A 96 6.08 10.99 -1.37
N MET A 97 6.95 10.00 -1.15
CA MET A 97 7.72 9.84 0.09
C MET A 97 9.06 9.13 -0.16
N LEU A 98 9.95 9.12 0.83
CA LEU A 98 11.17 8.32 0.78
C LEU A 98 10.83 6.83 0.90
N TYR A 99 11.53 5.98 0.16
CA TYR A 99 11.32 4.52 0.20
C TYR A 99 11.30 3.90 1.62
N PRO A 100 12.18 4.28 2.57
CA PRO A 100 12.08 3.77 3.95
C PRO A 100 10.77 4.17 4.65
N ALA A 101 10.31 5.41 4.45
CA ALA A 101 9.05 5.87 5.02
C ALA A 101 7.85 5.09 4.45
N ALA A 102 7.91 4.68 3.18
CA ALA A 102 6.90 3.80 2.59
C ALA A 102 6.87 2.43 3.27
N ASN A 103 8.03 1.85 3.57
CA ASN A 103 8.12 0.55 4.24
C ASN A 103 7.65 0.59 5.71
N GLU A 104 7.82 1.73 6.38
CA GLU A 104 7.49 1.90 7.80
C GLU A 104 6.03 2.37 8.03
N MET A 105 5.30 2.78 6.98
CA MET A 105 4.02 3.50 7.11
C MET A 105 2.95 2.73 7.90
N LEU A 106 3.03 1.40 7.92
CA LEU A 106 2.07 0.51 8.59
C LEU A 106 2.54 0.01 9.96
N ASP A 107 3.80 0.22 10.35
CA ASP A 107 4.42 -0.44 11.51
C ASP A 107 3.64 -0.22 12.81
N GLY A 108 3.05 0.97 12.99
CA GLY A 108 2.23 1.28 14.17
C GLY A 108 1.02 0.37 14.36
N GLY A 109 0.52 -0.24 13.29
CA GLY A 109 -0.58 -1.22 13.32
C GLY A 109 -0.13 -2.66 13.61
N TYR A 110 1.18 -2.95 13.61
CA TYR A 110 1.74 -4.29 13.76
C TYR A 110 2.75 -4.35 14.91
N PRO A 111 2.32 -4.07 16.16
CA PRO A 111 3.22 -4.14 17.31
C PRO A 111 3.74 -5.56 17.52
N LYS A 112 4.91 -5.65 18.16
CA LYS A 112 5.53 -6.93 18.51
C LYS A 112 4.54 -7.83 19.25
N GLY A 113 4.30 -9.03 18.72
CA GLY A 113 3.41 -10.02 19.31
C GLY A 113 1.94 -9.90 18.89
N ALA A 114 1.61 -9.03 17.92
CA ALA A 114 0.30 -9.04 17.30
C ALA A 114 -0.03 -10.43 16.70
N LEU A 115 -1.28 -10.85 16.83
CA LEU A 115 -1.83 -12.10 16.28
C LEU A 115 -2.79 -11.80 15.11
N ASN A 116 -2.50 -10.73 14.37
CA ASN A 116 -3.31 -10.22 13.28
C ASN A 116 -3.09 -10.95 11.95
#